data_AF-A0A252D9F9-F1
#
_entry.id   AF-A0A252D9F9-F1
#
_cell.length_a   1.000
_cell.length_b   1.000
_cell.length_c   1.000
_cell.angle_alpha   90.00
_cell.angle_beta   90.00
_cell.angle_gamma   90.00
#
_symmetry.space_group_name_H-M   'P 1'
#
loop_
_entity.id
_entity.type
_entity.pdbx_description
1 polymer ?
#
loop_
_entity_poly.entity_id
_entity_poly.type
_entity_poly.pdbx_seq_one_letter_code
_entity_poly.pdbx_strand_id
1 'polypeptide(L)'
;MNEQRQQAYLNLIRSLLDSPSGEKTEILAANQELLDAGFVQTVEEVAQMCSQHGDEKTANWLQTLAMQLREVLNLDTKVDLQSLSQEEIQIYYQFLMQVLHATADSSGNSQVVYPLLAKNTDKLDGVLAEILRRWGTNTLGEAKADEAEYLAEFILSFSNLIAQFPLGSKASNMEIAITGYEVALTVYTREVLPQEWAATQNNLANAYKERIKGDRADNIENAITAYTAALTVRTREALPQDWAAT
;
A
#
# COMPACT_ATOMS: atom_id res chain seq x y z
N MET A 1 4.55 -8.36 -8.74
CA MET A 1 3.53 -8.07 -9.76
C MET A 1 3.30 -9.35 -10.55
N ASN A 2 2.05 -9.79 -10.75
CA ASN A 2 1.79 -10.95 -11.61
C ASN A 2 2.12 -10.54 -13.05
N GLU A 3 3.12 -11.17 -13.68
CA GLU A 3 3.58 -10.85 -15.05
C GLU A 3 2.42 -10.80 -16.05
N GLN A 4 1.39 -11.62 -15.85
CA GLN A 4 0.19 -11.63 -16.69
C GLN A 4 -0.61 -10.32 -16.60
N ARG A 5 -0.73 -9.73 -15.40
CA ARG A 5 -1.49 -8.49 -15.19
C ARG A 5 -0.74 -7.28 -15.76
N GLN A 6 0.59 -7.26 -15.60
CA GLN A 6 1.42 -6.23 -16.22
C GLN A 6 1.33 -6.28 -17.75
N GLN A 7 1.37 -7.48 -18.34
CA GLN A 7 1.21 -7.63 -19.78
C GLN A 7 -0.17 -7.17 -20.25
N ALA A 8 -1.23 -7.43 -19.47
CA ALA A 8 -2.57 -6.94 -19.77
C ALA A 8 -2.62 -5.39 -19.78
N TYR A 9 -1.99 -4.73 -18.81
CA TYR A 9 -1.89 -3.26 -18.79
C TYR A 9 -1.17 -2.72 -20.04
N LEU A 10 -0.03 -3.30 -20.40
CA LEU A 10 0.73 -2.88 -21.59
C LEU A 10 -0.06 -3.08 -22.88
N ASN A 11 -0.79 -4.20 -22.99
CA ASN A 11 -1.66 -4.46 -24.12
C ASN A 11 -2.80 -3.44 -24.22
N LEU A 12 -3.40 -3.07 -23.09
CA LEU A 12 -4.45 -2.05 -23.04
C LEU A 12 -3.91 -0.67 -23.45
N ILE A 13 -2.74 -0.27 -22.94
CA ILE A 13 -2.08 0.98 -23.34
C ILE A 13 -1.83 0.98 -24.85
N ARG A 14 -1.31 -0.11 -25.40
CA ARG A 14 -1.07 -0.24 -26.84
C ARG A 14 -2.36 -0.08 -27.65
N SER A 15 -3.44 -0.77 -27.27
CA SER A 15 -4.75 -0.61 -27.93
C SER A 15 -5.24 0.82 -27.91
N LEU A 16 -5.08 1.53 -26.78
CA LEU A 16 -5.47 2.94 -26.67
C LEU A 16 -4.61 3.88 -27.53
N LEU A 17 -3.35 3.55 -27.77
CA LEU A 17 -2.45 4.33 -28.62
C LEU A 17 -2.73 4.09 -30.11
N ASP A 18 -3.06 2.85 -30.49
CA ASP A 18 -3.34 2.45 -31.87
C ASP A 18 -4.75 2.89 -32.35
N SER A 19 -5.68 3.18 -31.43
CA SER A 19 -7.07 3.53 -31.76
C SER A 19 -7.33 5.03 -31.99
N PRO A 20 -8.29 5.39 -32.88
CA PRO A 20 -8.81 6.75 -33.03
C PRO A 20 -9.39 7.31 -31.72
N SER A 21 -9.41 8.63 -31.56
CA SER A 21 -9.85 9.29 -30.31
C SER A 21 -11.28 8.91 -29.86
N GLY A 22 -12.19 8.62 -30.79
CA GLY A 22 -13.58 8.25 -30.48
C GLY A 22 -13.72 6.86 -29.87
N GLU A 23 -12.80 5.93 -30.15
CA GLU A 23 -12.87 4.53 -29.70
C GLU A 23 -12.22 4.32 -28.33
N LYS A 24 -11.38 5.26 -27.87
CA LYS A 24 -10.62 5.12 -26.62
C LYS A 24 -11.51 4.99 -25.39
N THR A 25 -12.62 5.72 -25.35
CA THR A 25 -13.60 5.65 -24.26
C THR A 25 -14.29 4.28 -24.21
N GLU A 26 -14.63 3.72 -25.37
CA GLU A 26 -15.23 2.38 -25.48
C GLU A 26 -14.24 1.29 -25.05
N ILE A 27 -12.96 1.43 -25.43
CA ILE A 27 -11.89 0.53 -24.99
C ILE A 27 -11.74 0.58 -23.46
N LEU A 28 -11.68 1.76 -22.85
CA LEU A 28 -11.60 1.89 -21.39
C LEU A 28 -12.84 1.27 -20.71
N ALA A 29 -14.04 1.51 -21.24
CA ALA A 29 -15.28 0.93 -20.72
C ALA A 29 -15.32 -0.60 -20.84
N ALA A 30 -14.71 -1.17 -21.88
CA ALA A 30 -14.63 -2.61 -22.09
C ALA A 30 -13.57 -3.31 -21.21
N ASN A 31 -12.69 -2.56 -20.56
CA ASN A 31 -11.57 -3.08 -19.75
C ASN A 31 -11.60 -2.53 -18.30
N GLN A 32 -12.79 -2.27 -17.75
CA GLN A 32 -12.96 -1.69 -16.41
C GLN A 32 -12.25 -2.49 -15.30
N GLU A 33 -12.13 -3.80 -15.45
CA GLU A 33 -11.44 -4.70 -14.53
C GLU A 33 -9.92 -4.48 -14.45
N LEU A 34 -9.35 -3.82 -15.46
CA LEU A 34 -7.95 -3.41 -15.52
C LEU A 34 -7.74 -1.98 -15.02
N LEU A 35 -8.80 -1.15 -14.93
CA LEU A 35 -8.69 0.24 -14.51
C LEU A 35 -8.55 0.34 -12.99
N ASP A 36 -7.35 0.05 -12.51
CA ASP A 36 -6.95 0.20 -11.13
C ASP A 36 -5.70 1.08 -11.02
N ALA A 37 -5.24 1.29 -9.80
CA ALA A 37 -4.05 2.08 -9.53
C ALA A 37 -2.79 1.52 -10.22
N GLY A 38 -2.69 0.20 -10.40
CA GLY A 38 -1.56 -0.43 -11.09
C GLY A 38 -1.54 -0.10 -12.59
N PHE A 39 -2.71 -0.02 -13.22
CA PHE A 39 -2.81 0.48 -14.59
C PHE A 39 -2.39 1.94 -14.70
N VAL A 40 -2.85 2.81 -13.79
CA VAL A 40 -2.44 4.23 -13.74
C VAL A 40 -0.92 4.35 -13.65
N GLN A 41 -0.28 3.61 -12.74
CA GLN A 41 1.18 3.60 -12.61
C GLN A 41 1.87 3.15 -13.91
N THR A 42 1.33 2.11 -14.57
CA THR A 42 1.89 1.63 -15.84
C THR A 42 1.76 2.69 -16.94
N VAL A 43 0.64 3.41 -17.00
CA VAL A 43 0.43 4.54 -17.92
C VAL A 43 1.46 5.65 -17.69
N GLU A 44 1.72 6.02 -16.42
CA GLU A 44 2.72 7.02 -16.05
C GLU A 44 4.14 6.59 -16.45
N GLU A 45 4.50 5.32 -16.25
CA GLU A 45 5.80 4.77 -16.63
C GLU A 45 6.01 4.78 -18.14
N VAL A 46 5.00 4.38 -18.92
CA VAL A 46 5.07 4.45 -20.40
C VAL A 46 5.15 5.90 -20.85
N ALA A 47 4.42 6.82 -20.22
CA ALA A 47 4.51 8.25 -20.54
C ALA A 47 5.93 8.79 -20.34
N GLN A 48 6.56 8.43 -19.23
CA GLN A 48 7.94 8.80 -18.93
C GLN A 48 8.92 8.24 -19.97
N MET A 49 8.75 6.97 -20.38
CA MET A 49 9.56 6.38 -21.44
C MET A 49 9.38 7.12 -22.77
N CYS A 50 8.16 7.50 -23.15
CA CYS A 50 7.90 8.26 -24.37
C CYS A 50 8.63 9.62 -24.37
N SER A 51 8.55 10.37 -23.27
CA SER A 51 9.26 11.65 -23.15
C SER A 51 10.79 11.48 -23.25
N GLN A 52 11.35 10.47 -22.58
CA GLN A 52 12.78 10.15 -22.68
C GLN A 52 13.24 9.82 -24.10
N HIS A 53 12.36 9.26 -24.93
CA HIS A 53 12.63 8.94 -26.34
C HIS A 53 12.20 10.07 -27.31
N GLY A 54 11.75 11.21 -26.81
CA GLY A 54 11.38 12.39 -27.59
C GLY A 54 9.97 12.36 -28.19
N ASP A 55 9.13 11.37 -27.84
CA ASP A 55 7.71 11.34 -28.21
C ASP A 55 6.84 12.09 -27.19
N GLU A 56 7.03 13.41 -27.16
CA GLU A 56 6.34 14.31 -26.23
C GLU A 56 4.82 14.32 -26.43
N LYS A 57 4.33 14.07 -27.66
CA LYS A 57 2.89 14.04 -27.93
C LYS A 57 2.23 12.86 -27.22
N THR A 58 2.81 11.67 -27.34
CA THR A 58 2.31 10.47 -26.67
C THR A 58 2.48 10.58 -25.16
N ALA A 59 3.62 11.10 -24.69
CA ALA A 59 3.87 11.30 -23.26
C ALA A 59 2.81 12.20 -22.61
N ASN A 60 2.54 13.38 -23.19
CA ASN A 60 1.55 14.32 -22.66
C ASN A 60 0.13 13.74 -22.64
N TRP A 61 -0.23 12.96 -23.67
CA TRP A 61 -1.54 12.30 -23.71
C TRP A 61 -1.68 11.24 -22.60
N LEU A 62 -0.67 10.39 -22.41
CA LEU A 62 -0.66 9.37 -21.35
C LEU A 62 -0.67 10.00 -19.95
N GLN A 63 0.06 11.10 -19.74
CA GLN A 63 0.02 11.85 -18.48
C GLN A 63 -1.39 12.41 -18.20
N THR A 64 -2.07 12.93 -19.22
CA THR A 64 -3.44 13.42 -19.08
C THR A 64 -4.40 12.28 -18.74
N LEU A 65 -4.25 11.12 -19.40
CA LEU A 65 -5.04 9.93 -19.10
C LEU A 65 -4.83 9.46 -17.66
N ALA A 66 -3.57 9.37 -17.20
CA ALA A 66 -3.26 9.00 -15.83
C ALA A 66 -3.92 9.94 -14.81
N MET A 67 -3.86 11.25 -15.04
CA MET A 67 -4.50 12.25 -14.19
C MET A 67 -6.02 12.05 -14.10
N GLN A 68 -6.69 11.82 -15.24
CA GLN A 68 -8.13 11.55 -15.27
C GLN A 68 -8.48 10.25 -14.54
N LEU A 69 -7.68 9.20 -14.72
CA LEU A 69 -7.91 7.94 -14.04
C LEU A 69 -7.69 8.05 -12.53
N ARG A 70 -6.70 8.83 -12.07
CA ARG A 70 -6.49 9.10 -10.63
C ARG A 70 -7.72 9.74 -10.00
N GLU A 71 -8.32 10.71 -10.67
CA GLU A 71 -9.54 11.39 -10.23
C GLU A 71 -10.72 10.41 -10.18
N VAL A 72 -10.99 9.69 -11.26
CA VAL A 72 -12.11 8.72 -11.35
C VAL A 72 -11.97 7.59 -10.33
N LEU A 73 -10.74 7.13 -10.09
CA LEU A 73 -10.45 6.05 -9.14
C LEU A 73 -10.24 6.54 -7.70
N ASN A 74 -10.37 7.84 -7.44
CA ASN A 74 -10.17 8.48 -6.13
C ASN A 74 -8.83 8.05 -5.48
N LEU A 75 -7.75 8.01 -6.27
CA LEU A 75 -6.46 7.52 -5.78
C LEU A 75 -5.80 8.47 -4.78
N ASP A 76 -6.12 9.76 -4.84
CA ASP A 76 -5.54 10.80 -4.00
C ASP A 76 -6.50 11.34 -2.92
N THR A 77 -7.76 10.87 -2.91
CA THR A 77 -8.78 11.32 -1.94
C THR A 77 -8.58 10.64 -0.58
N LYS A 78 -8.54 11.43 0.49
CA LYS A 78 -8.54 10.92 1.86
C LYS A 78 -9.90 10.31 2.19
N VAL A 79 -9.89 9.17 2.88
CA VAL A 79 -11.12 8.53 3.35
C VAL A 79 -11.71 9.33 4.51
N ASP A 80 -12.98 9.72 4.37
CA ASP A 80 -13.75 10.31 5.45
C ASP A 80 -14.70 9.26 6.05
N LEU A 81 -14.38 8.75 7.24
CA LEU A 81 -15.26 7.80 7.91
C LEU A 81 -16.61 8.41 8.34
N GLN A 82 -16.75 9.74 8.37
CA GLN A 82 -18.02 10.38 8.72
C GLN A 82 -19.08 10.22 7.64
N SER A 83 -18.67 9.91 6.40
CA SER A 83 -19.61 9.64 5.31
C SER A 83 -20.18 8.22 5.35
N LEU A 84 -19.67 7.34 6.23
CA LEU A 84 -20.14 5.96 6.39
C LEU A 84 -21.14 5.85 7.52
N SER A 85 -22.09 4.93 7.38
CA SER A 85 -22.99 4.55 8.48
C SER A 85 -22.25 3.81 9.58
N GLN A 86 -22.84 3.80 10.79
CA GLN A 86 -22.29 3.04 11.91
C GLN A 86 -22.22 1.53 11.61
N GLU A 87 -23.19 1.01 10.86
CA GLU A 87 -23.22 -0.41 10.46
C GLU A 87 -22.05 -0.75 9.54
N GLU A 88 -21.75 0.10 8.55
CA GLU A 88 -20.60 -0.06 7.66
C GLU A 88 -19.29 -0.05 8.45
N ILE A 89 -19.09 0.95 9.32
CA ILE A 89 -17.90 1.02 10.17
C ILE A 89 -17.76 -0.25 11.03
N GLN A 90 -18.86 -0.74 11.58
CA GLN A 90 -18.85 -1.93 12.42
C GLN A 90 -18.45 -3.20 11.65
N ILE A 91 -18.83 -3.32 10.37
CA ILE A 91 -18.44 -4.44 9.49
C ILE A 91 -16.92 -4.45 9.29
N TYR A 92 -16.34 -3.29 8.97
CA TYR A 92 -14.89 -3.18 8.81
C TYR A 92 -14.15 -3.44 10.12
N TYR A 93 -14.67 -2.94 11.24
CA TYR A 93 -14.08 -3.20 12.56
C TYR A 93 -14.06 -4.69 12.89
N GLN A 94 -15.18 -5.39 12.67
CA GLN A 94 -15.26 -6.84 12.88
C GLN A 94 -14.27 -7.59 11.99
N PHE A 95 -14.15 -7.19 10.73
CA PHE A 95 -13.18 -7.78 9.82
C PHE A 95 -11.74 -7.53 10.27
N LEU A 96 -11.40 -6.30 10.68
CA LEU A 96 -10.08 -5.97 11.21
C LEU A 96 -9.75 -6.85 12.43
N MET A 97 -10.64 -6.93 13.41
CA MET A 97 -10.43 -7.75 14.60
C MET A 97 -10.29 -9.24 14.25
N GLN A 98 -11.07 -9.75 13.30
CA GLN A 98 -10.96 -11.14 12.87
C GLN A 98 -9.57 -11.43 12.28
N VAL A 99 -9.05 -10.54 11.43
CA VAL A 99 -7.75 -10.72 10.79
C VAL A 99 -6.59 -10.56 11.79
N LEU A 100 -6.68 -9.60 12.72
CA LEU A 100 -5.66 -9.42 13.75
C LEU A 100 -5.61 -10.61 14.71
N HIS A 101 -6.75 -11.14 15.15
CA HIS A 101 -6.78 -12.37 15.97
C HIS A 101 -6.22 -13.56 15.20
N ALA A 102 -6.62 -13.76 13.95
CA ALA A 102 -6.08 -14.86 13.14
C ALA A 102 -4.56 -14.73 12.94
N THR A 103 -4.05 -13.50 12.81
CA THR A 103 -2.61 -13.23 12.73
C THR A 103 -1.93 -13.57 14.04
N ALA A 104 -2.48 -13.15 15.19
CA ALA A 104 -1.96 -13.44 16.52
C ALA A 104 -1.94 -14.95 16.82
N ASP A 105 -3.09 -15.62 16.66
CA ASP A 105 -3.29 -17.04 16.97
C ASP A 105 -2.41 -17.96 16.12
N SER A 106 -1.99 -17.49 14.95
CA SER A 106 -1.16 -18.25 14.01
C SER A 106 0.28 -17.77 13.93
N SER A 107 0.67 -16.80 14.76
CA SER A 107 2.00 -16.15 14.71
C SER A 107 2.37 -15.66 13.31
N GLY A 108 1.42 -15.04 12.62
CA GLY A 108 1.62 -14.48 11.28
C GLY A 108 1.68 -15.51 10.15
N ASN A 109 1.12 -16.71 10.34
CA ASN A 109 1.13 -17.73 9.28
C ASN A 109 0.20 -17.34 8.11
N SER A 110 0.79 -17.10 6.94
CA SER A 110 0.07 -16.73 5.72
C SER A 110 -0.95 -17.79 5.27
N GLN A 111 -0.73 -19.08 5.56
CA GLN A 111 -1.69 -20.14 5.23
C GLN A 111 -3.01 -20.03 6.02
N VAL A 112 -2.99 -19.34 7.16
CA VAL A 112 -4.18 -19.08 7.99
C VAL A 112 -4.81 -17.74 7.60
N VAL A 113 -4.00 -16.70 7.42
CA VAL A 113 -4.50 -15.34 7.20
C VAL A 113 -4.95 -15.08 5.76
N TYR A 114 -4.22 -15.58 4.76
CA TYR A 114 -4.53 -15.31 3.34
C TYR A 114 -5.93 -15.77 2.91
N PRO A 115 -6.45 -16.94 3.33
CA PRO A 115 -7.83 -17.33 3.03
C PRO A 115 -8.89 -16.36 3.58
N LEU A 116 -8.64 -15.71 4.72
CA LEU A 116 -9.55 -14.71 5.29
C LEU A 116 -9.55 -13.42 4.46
N LEU A 117 -8.36 -12.95 4.08
CA LEU A 117 -8.20 -11.79 3.19
C LEU A 117 -8.82 -12.04 1.82
N ALA A 118 -8.59 -13.22 1.24
CA ALA A 118 -9.10 -13.60 -0.07
C ALA A 118 -10.63 -13.62 -0.14
N LYS A 119 -11.30 -13.96 0.96
CA LYS A 119 -12.77 -13.93 1.05
C LYS A 119 -13.36 -12.53 1.25
N ASN A 120 -12.52 -11.54 1.59
CA ASN A 120 -12.93 -10.19 1.96
C ASN A 120 -12.15 -9.12 1.20
N THR A 121 -11.77 -9.40 -0.05
CA THR A 121 -11.02 -8.44 -0.88
C THR A 121 -11.78 -7.15 -1.13
N ASP A 122 -13.11 -7.17 -1.03
CA ASP A 122 -13.99 -6.01 -1.06
C ASP A 122 -13.73 -5.02 0.09
N LYS A 123 -13.20 -5.50 1.22
CA LYS A 123 -12.87 -4.67 2.40
C LYS A 123 -11.40 -4.27 2.44
N LEU A 124 -10.59 -4.69 1.47
CA LEU A 124 -9.18 -4.30 1.38
C LEU A 124 -9.07 -2.97 0.63
N ASP A 125 -9.48 -1.90 1.30
CA ASP A 125 -9.55 -0.56 0.76
C ASP A 125 -9.03 0.49 1.76
N GLY A 126 -9.20 1.78 1.42
CA GLY A 126 -8.77 2.87 2.29
C GLY A 126 -9.58 2.97 3.59
N VAL A 127 -10.81 2.44 3.63
CA VAL A 127 -11.65 2.45 4.84
C VAL A 127 -11.03 1.54 5.89
N LEU A 128 -10.57 0.35 5.49
CA LEU A 128 -9.85 -0.54 6.40
C LEU A 128 -8.56 0.09 6.93
N ALA A 129 -7.80 0.77 6.07
CA ALA A 129 -6.60 1.47 6.50
C ALA A 129 -6.92 2.53 7.57
N GLU A 130 -7.92 3.38 7.35
CA GLU A 130 -8.31 4.42 8.31
C GLU A 130 -8.90 3.84 9.60
N ILE A 131 -9.64 2.74 9.53
CA ILE A 131 -10.14 2.03 10.73
C ILE A 131 -8.97 1.42 11.51
N LEU A 132 -7.99 0.80 10.85
CA LEU A 132 -6.77 0.32 11.48
C LEU A 132 -6.01 1.46 12.16
N ARG A 133 -5.88 2.62 11.51
CA ARG A 133 -5.23 3.82 12.09
C ARG A 133 -5.91 4.24 13.38
N ARG A 134 -7.23 4.47 13.34
CA ARG A 134 -8.00 4.97 14.48
C ARG A 134 -8.03 3.97 15.63
N TRP A 135 -8.33 2.71 15.33
CA TRP A 135 -8.33 1.67 16.34
C TRP A 135 -6.94 1.51 16.96
N GLY A 136 -5.91 1.33 16.14
CA GLY A 136 -4.55 1.08 16.61
C GLY A 136 -4.00 2.23 17.46
N THR A 137 -4.14 3.48 17.01
CA THR A 137 -3.65 4.64 17.79
C THR A 137 -4.38 4.82 19.11
N ASN A 138 -5.70 4.64 19.14
CA ASN A 138 -6.48 4.73 20.38
C ASN A 138 -6.15 3.58 21.33
N THR A 139 -6.15 2.34 20.83
CA THR A 139 -5.92 1.16 21.66
C THR A 139 -4.49 1.14 22.22
N LEU A 140 -3.47 1.43 21.40
CA LEU A 140 -2.09 1.48 21.87
C LEU A 140 -1.85 2.64 22.84
N GLY A 141 -2.51 3.78 22.64
CA GLY A 141 -2.39 4.95 23.52
C GLY A 141 -3.03 4.76 24.91
N GLU A 142 -4.02 3.87 25.02
CA GLU A 142 -4.70 3.53 26.28
C GLU A 142 -4.09 2.30 26.99
N ALA A 143 -3.37 1.45 26.26
CA ALA A 143 -2.77 0.22 26.77
C ALA A 143 -1.56 0.48 27.68
N LYS A 144 -1.25 -0.50 28.55
CA LYS A 144 0.03 -0.52 29.26
C LYS A 144 1.17 -0.84 28.30
N ALA A 145 2.40 -0.50 28.67
CA ALA A 145 3.55 -0.63 27.77
C ALA A 145 3.76 -2.06 27.24
N ASP A 146 3.64 -3.08 28.09
CA ASP A 146 3.78 -4.49 27.73
C ASP A 146 2.65 -4.97 26.79
N GLU A 147 1.42 -4.53 27.07
CA GLU A 147 0.26 -4.81 26.22
C GLU A 147 0.34 -4.09 24.87
N ALA A 148 0.80 -2.83 24.87
CA ALA A 148 0.99 -2.03 23.66
C ALA A 148 2.08 -2.64 22.75
N GLU A 149 3.19 -3.10 23.33
CA GLU A 149 4.26 -3.78 22.60
C GLU A 149 3.75 -5.07 21.93
N TYR A 150 2.98 -5.87 22.66
CA TYR A 150 2.36 -7.10 22.16
C TYR A 150 1.34 -6.82 21.03
N LEU A 151 0.48 -5.81 21.18
CA LEU A 151 -0.47 -5.44 20.14
C LEU A 151 0.23 -4.86 18.89
N ALA A 152 1.29 -4.07 19.07
CA ALA A 152 2.09 -3.54 17.97
C ALA A 152 2.73 -4.66 17.15
N GLU A 153 3.14 -5.78 17.78
CA GLU A 153 3.71 -6.94 17.09
C GLU A 153 2.71 -7.58 16.12
N PHE A 154 1.45 -7.69 16.52
CA PHE A 154 0.40 -8.24 15.67
C PHE A 154 0.03 -7.32 14.52
N ILE A 155 -0.03 -6.01 14.79
CA ILE A 155 -0.24 -5.01 13.74
C ILE A 155 0.91 -5.07 12.74
N LEU A 156 2.16 -5.15 13.19
CA LEU A 156 3.33 -5.28 12.33
C LEU A 156 3.28 -6.58 11.50
N SER A 157 2.96 -7.71 12.13
CA SER A 157 2.85 -9.00 11.46
C SER A 157 1.77 -9.02 10.39
N PHE A 158 0.59 -8.45 10.68
CA PHE A 158 -0.47 -8.28 9.70
C PHE A 158 -0.04 -7.35 8.56
N SER A 159 0.65 -6.25 8.87
CA SER A 159 1.15 -5.29 7.88
C SER A 159 2.12 -5.95 6.89
N ASN A 160 3.01 -6.81 7.38
CA ASN A 160 3.92 -7.60 6.54
C ASN A 160 3.15 -8.56 5.62
N LEU A 161 2.10 -9.21 6.14
CA LEU A 161 1.27 -10.14 5.37
C LEU A 161 0.47 -9.42 4.29
N ILE A 162 -0.20 -8.31 4.61
CA ILE A 162 -1.02 -7.58 3.64
C ILE A 162 -0.15 -6.90 2.56
N ALA A 163 1.05 -6.44 2.91
CA ALA A 163 2.01 -5.91 1.92
C ALA A 163 2.40 -6.96 0.85
N GLN A 164 2.42 -8.24 1.22
CA GLN A 164 2.76 -9.36 0.32
C GLN A 164 1.54 -10.07 -0.26
N PHE A 165 0.33 -9.69 0.15
CA PHE A 165 -0.88 -10.37 -0.25
C PHE A 165 -1.20 -10.13 -1.74
N PRO A 166 -1.34 -11.20 -2.56
CA PRO A 166 -1.37 -11.05 -4.02
C PRO A 166 -2.77 -10.73 -4.59
N LEU A 167 -3.83 -10.77 -3.77
CA LEU A 167 -5.20 -10.54 -4.22
C LEU A 167 -5.74 -9.19 -3.72
N GLY A 168 -6.81 -8.71 -4.36
CA GLY A 168 -7.35 -7.37 -4.11
C GLY A 168 -6.53 -6.27 -4.78
N SER A 169 -6.75 -5.04 -4.36
CA SER A 169 -6.04 -3.87 -4.89
C SER A 169 -4.65 -3.76 -4.28
N LYS A 170 -3.58 -3.88 -5.09
CA LYS A 170 -2.18 -3.68 -4.61
C LYS A 170 -2.03 -2.31 -3.94
N ALA A 171 -2.65 -1.28 -4.48
CA ALA A 171 -2.60 0.07 -3.91
C ALA A 171 -3.23 0.10 -2.51
N SER A 172 -4.42 -0.48 -2.34
CA SER A 172 -5.08 -0.52 -1.04
C SER A 172 -4.32 -1.36 -0.03
N ASN A 173 -3.84 -2.55 -0.43
CA ASN A 173 -3.01 -3.40 0.42
C ASN A 173 -1.77 -2.66 0.93
N MET A 174 -1.16 -1.83 0.08
CA MET A 174 -0.02 -1.01 0.45
C MET A 174 -0.39 0.10 1.44
N GLU A 175 -1.51 0.81 1.25
CA GLU A 175 -1.95 1.81 2.23
C GLU A 175 -2.25 1.20 3.61
N ILE A 176 -2.85 0.00 3.63
CA ILE A 176 -3.11 -0.74 4.87
C ILE A 176 -1.78 -1.10 5.56
N ALA A 177 -0.81 -1.63 4.81
CA ALA A 177 0.51 -1.96 5.34
C ALA A 177 1.24 -0.73 5.89
N ILE A 178 1.31 0.36 5.12
CA ILE A 178 1.92 1.64 5.54
C ILE A 178 1.29 2.11 6.84
N THR A 179 -0.04 2.09 6.91
CA THR A 179 -0.77 2.51 8.12
C THR A 179 -0.41 1.65 9.32
N GLY A 180 -0.36 0.33 9.17
CA GLY A 180 0.01 -0.54 10.27
C GLY A 180 1.47 -0.38 10.73
N TYR A 181 2.41 -0.14 9.80
CA TYR A 181 3.80 0.21 10.18
C TYR A 181 3.86 1.54 10.94
N GLU A 182 3.17 2.57 10.47
CA GLU A 182 3.09 3.87 11.16
C GLU A 182 2.49 3.73 12.56
N VAL A 183 1.45 2.92 12.73
CA VAL A 183 0.83 2.62 14.03
C VAL A 183 1.81 1.87 14.93
N ALA A 184 2.50 0.83 14.44
CA ALA A 184 3.48 0.09 15.23
C ALA A 184 4.66 0.97 15.70
N LEU A 185 5.08 1.93 14.86
CA LEU A 185 6.13 2.91 15.19
C LEU A 185 5.73 3.92 16.30
N THR A 186 4.47 3.94 16.72
CA THR A 186 4.07 4.70 17.93
C THR A 186 4.54 4.03 19.23
N VAL A 187 4.81 2.71 19.18
CA VAL A 187 5.28 1.92 20.32
C VAL A 187 6.74 1.53 20.14
N TYR A 188 7.10 1.02 18.96
CA TYR A 188 8.48 0.76 18.60
C TYR A 188 9.20 2.07 18.39
N THR A 189 9.90 2.54 19.41
CA THR A 189 10.72 3.76 19.35
C THR A 189 12.19 3.39 19.32
N ARG A 190 13.01 4.29 18.79
CA ARG A 190 14.46 4.08 18.72
C ARG A 190 15.09 3.89 20.10
N GLU A 191 14.55 4.53 21.13
CA GLU A 191 15.08 4.54 22.48
C GLU A 191 14.74 3.27 23.26
N VAL A 192 13.55 2.71 23.05
CA VAL A 192 13.04 1.56 23.81
C VAL A 192 13.30 0.24 23.07
N LEU A 193 13.07 0.22 21.75
CA LEU A 193 13.12 -0.98 20.90
C LEU A 193 13.85 -0.67 19.59
N PRO A 194 15.18 -0.37 19.65
CA PRO A 194 15.92 0.16 18.51
C PRO A 194 15.92 -0.76 17.28
N GLN A 195 16.01 -2.08 17.48
CA GLN A 195 16.11 -3.03 16.37
C GLN A 195 14.76 -3.21 15.68
N GLU A 196 13.68 -3.34 16.45
CA GLU A 196 12.29 -3.45 15.98
C GLU A 196 11.85 -2.16 15.29
N TRP A 197 12.21 -0.99 15.86
CA TRP A 197 12.00 0.30 15.22
C TRP A 197 12.71 0.37 13.87
N ALA A 198 13.99 0.01 13.80
CA ALA A 198 14.75 0.05 12.55
C ALA A 198 14.22 -0.94 11.50
N ALA A 199 13.80 -2.14 11.93
CA ALA A 199 13.16 -3.10 11.05
C ALA A 199 11.83 -2.59 10.50
N THR A 200 11.01 -1.97 11.36
CA THR A 200 9.72 -1.39 10.95
C THR A 200 9.92 -0.20 10.01
N GLN A 201 10.91 0.66 10.27
CA GLN A 201 11.29 1.76 9.36
C GLN A 201 11.71 1.24 7.98
N ASN A 202 12.53 0.17 7.93
CA ASN A 202 12.91 -0.45 6.66
C ASN A 202 11.70 -1.03 5.89
N ASN A 203 10.74 -1.63 6.60
CA ASN A 203 9.52 -2.16 5.98
C ASN A 203 8.61 -1.02 5.47
N LEU A 204 8.47 0.05 6.24
CA LEU A 204 7.77 1.27 5.84
C LEU A 204 8.41 1.91 4.61
N ALA A 205 9.75 1.95 4.55
CA ALA A 205 10.49 2.46 3.41
C ALA A 205 10.24 1.64 2.14
N ASN A 206 10.26 0.31 2.25
CA ASN A 206 9.89 -0.59 1.16
C ASN A 206 8.44 -0.38 0.70
N ALA A 207 7.53 -0.15 1.64
CA ALA A 207 6.12 0.08 1.34
C ALA A 207 5.92 1.41 0.60
N TYR A 208 6.57 2.50 1.02
CA TYR A 208 6.55 3.77 0.29
C TYR A 208 7.17 3.66 -1.10
N LYS A 209 8.28 2.93 -1.25
CA LYS A 209 8.90 2.67 -2.56
C LYS A 209 7.93 1.98 -3.53
N GLU A 210 7.12 1.06 -3.02
CA GLU A 210 6.13 0.30 -3.81
C GLU A 210 4.73 0.95 -3.84
N ARG A 211 4.56 2.10 -3.18
CA ARG A 211 3.27 2.79 -3.04
C ARG A 211 2.83 3.40 -4.35
N ILE A 212 1.60 3.08 -4.72
CA ILE A 212 0.98 3.51 -5.98
C ILE A 212 0.23 4.84 -5.82
N LYS A 213 -0.41 5.05 -4.66
CA LYS A 213 -1.16 6.28 -4.37
C LYS A 213 -0.24 7.45 -4.00
N GLY A 214 -0.71 8.68 -4.22
CA GLY A 214 0.06 9.90 -3.99
C GLY A 214 1.06 10.20 -5.10
N ASP A 215 1.83 11.27 -4.90
CA ASP A 215 2.89 11.67 -5.81
C ASP A 215 4.10 10.73 -5.70
N ARG A 216 4.67 10.35 -6.85
CA ARG A 216 5.78 9.39 -6.90
C ARG A 216 7.05 9.96 -6.27
N ALA A 217 7.34 11.25 -6.45
CA ALA A 217 8.52 11.87 -5.86
C ALA A 217 8.38 11.91 -4.34
N ASP A 218 7.21 12.31 -3.82
CA ASP A 218 6.94 12.30 -2.38
C ASP A 218 7.07 10.89 -1.78
N ASN A 219 6.59 9.87 -2.47
CA ASN A 219 6.72 8.48 -2.03
C ASN A 219 8.20 8.04 -1.94
N ILE A 220 9.04 8.44 -2.89
CA ILE A 220 10.48 8.15 -2.86
C ILE A 220 11.18 8.91 -1.72
N GLU A 221 10.85 10.18 -1.50
CA GLU A 221 11.41 10.96 -0.38
C GLU A 221 11.04 10.37 0.98
N ASN A 222 9.79 9.91 1.14
CA ASN A 222 9.36 9.20 2.34
C ASN A 222 10.11 7.87 2.52
N ALA A 223 10.33 7.11 1.44
CA ALA A 223 11.13 5.88 1.49
C ALA A 223 12.58 6.16 1.90
N ILE A 224 13.23 7.15 1.30
CA ILE A 224 14.61 7.56 1.64
C ILE A 224 14.71 7.97 3.11
N THR A 225 13.73 8.73 3.59
CA THR A 225 13.66 9.17 4.99
C THR A 225 13.61 7.97 5.95
N ALA A 226 12.72 7.00 5.68
CA ALA A 226 12.57 5.82 6.50
C ALA A 226 13.79 4.87 6.44
N TYR A 227 14.39 4.65 5.26
CA TYR A 227 15.65 3.90 5.15
C TYR A 227 16.79 4.57 5.93
N THR A 228 16.93 5.89 5.79
CA THR A 228 17.96 6.66 6.49
C THR A 228 17.77 6.53 8.00
N ALA A 229 16.52 6.57 8.49
CA ALA A 229 16.21 6.34 9.89
C ALA A 229 16.64 4.92 10.34
N ALA A 230 16.29 3.88 9.59
CA ALA A 230 16.68 2.49 9.89
C ALA A 230 18.21 2.31 9.98
N LEU A 231 18.96 2.93 9.06
CA LEU A 231 20.43 2.88 9.01
C LEU A 231 21.12 3.55 10.21
N THR A 232 20.41 4.35 11.01
CA THR A 232 20.95 4.89 12.27
C THR A 232 21.11 3.85 13.38
N VAL A 233 20.50 2.67 13.21
CA VAL A 233 20.62 1.51 14.12
C VAL A 233 21.25 0.32 13.40
N ARG A 234 20.81 0.04 12.17
CA ARG A 234 21.36 -1.00 11.30
C ARG A 234 22.69 -0.53 10.71
N THR A 235 23.73 -0.47 11.53
CA THR A 235 25.07 -0.06 11.11
C THR A 235 25.84 -1.25 10.55
N ARG A 236 26.82 -0.97 9.67
CA ARG A 236 27.69 -2.01 9.11
C ARG A 236 28.44 -2.78 10.19
N GLU A 237 28.80 -2.11 11.28
CA GLU A 237 29.57 -2.68 12.39
C GLU A 237 28.70 -3.55 13.31
N ALA A 238 27.50 -3.08 13.67
CA ALA A 238 26.64 -3.78 14.63
C ALA A 238 25.75 -4.84 13.97
N LEU A 239 25.24 -4.55 12.77
CA LEU A 239 24.22 -5.35 12.07
C LEU A 239 24.54 -5.40 10.56
N PRO A 240 25.67 -6.01 10.14
CA PRO A 240 26.15 -5.96 8.75
C PRO A 240 25.17 -6.55 7.73
N GLN A 241 24.40 -7.58 8.11
CA GLN A 241 23.42 -8.21 7.23
C GLN A 241 22.20 -7.30 7.03
N ASP A 242 21.65 -6.74 8.12
CA ASP A 242 20.51 -5.84 8.04
C ASP A 242 20.87 -4.52 7.37
N TRP A 243 22.08 -4.00 7.61
CA TRP A 243 22.62 -2.83 6.91
C TRP A 243 22.68 -3.06 5.40
N ALA A 244 23.15 -4.23 4.95
CA ALA A 244 23.24 -4.55 3.53
C ALA A 244 21.88 -4.79 2.86
N ALA A 245 20.86 -5.15 3.64
CA ALA A 245 19.50 -5.38 3.17
C ALA A 245 18.61 -4.11 3.17
N THR A 246 19.11 -3.01 3.74
CA THR A 246 18.42 -1.71 3.85
C THR A 246 18.89 -0.79 2.72
#